data_AF-A0A5C6P722-F1
#
_entry.id   AF-A0A5C6P722-F1
#
_cell.length_a   1.000
_cell.length_b   1.000
_cell.length_c   1.000
_cell.angle_alpha   90.00
_cell.angle_beta   90.00
_cell.angle_gamma   90.00
#
_symmetry.space_group_name_H-M   'P 1'
#
loop_
_entity.id
_entity.type
_entity.pdbx_description
1 polymer ?
#
loop_
_entity_poly.entity_id
_entity_poly.type
_entity_poly.pdbx_seq_one_letter_code
_entity_poly.pdbx_strand_id
1 'polypeptide(L)'
;MLELDVTPQQILMNGSKILSFEESHYGLKFIDSLSFLPMRLSAMPKALGFTDKTKGYFPHKFSSEIHLNYVGPYPVPSDYDVDRMTVREREEFDPWYNEVSRGTFDFQKEASLYCKNDVDILTQGSLKFRDQFLVQCDMRGVTLVNSTTKYLLLPLGHPVIIYKDFEDPRSYYGFIRATVYPPRGLLFPVLPHKSEGGKLLFTLCRTCAETNNEGGPCEHDDEGRALTGVWVTVEFIKALDVGYRVGKITEVWHFDKSSDTVFTDYIHTFLKGKQEASGYPAEATDRESREKYIRDYQEHQGILLDAGKIETNPVKRQVAKLCLNSLWGKFAQRDNLFKTTIVSDPKEFFSYMFSGKYKVEYFSVLHSNRALIRWKYTDGYVQPPGKQSNVFIAAFTTAHARLKLYSYLEKLQDRVFYIDTDSLIYLVKEGEKPLELGNYLGDLTDELDGDSIQEFAAAGPKSYAYQTRNKKKVVMRVKGITQTREFVSV
;
A
#
# COMPACT_ATOMS: atom_id res chain seq x y z
N MET A 1 22.83 -6.24 -24.30
CA MET A 1 23.15 -4.81 -24.09
C MET A 1 24.62 -4.63 -23.77
N LEU A 2 25.13 -5.11 -22.63
CA LEU A 2 26.57 -5.01 -22.31
C LEU A 2 27.47 -5.64 -23.39
N GLU A 3 27.05 -6.77 -23.96
CA GLU A 3 27.71 -7.45 -25.11
C GLU A 3 27.63 -6.66 -26.43
N LEU A 4 26.72 -5.68 -26.52
CA LEU A 4 26.58 -4.75 -27.66
C LEU A 4 27.30 -3.42 -27.37
N ASP A 5 28.13 -3.37 -26.33
CA ASP A 5 28.76 -2.19 -25.72
C ASP A 5 27.79 -1.08 -25.24
N VAL A 6 26.50 -1.38 -25.17
CA VAL A 6 25.43 -0.47 -24.79
C VAL A 6 25.37 -0.28 -23.26
N THR A 7 25.27 0.97 -22.77
CA THR A 7 25.26 1.32 -21.33
C THR A 7 23.91 1.91 -20.89
N PRO A 8 23.10 1.13 -20.15
CA PRO A 8 21.87 1.64 -19.54
C PRO A 8 22.11 2.84 -18.63
N GLN A 9 21.36 3.91 -18.86
CA GLN A 9 21.38 5.13 -18.05
C GLN A 9 20.13 5.23 -17.16
N GLN A 10 20.19 6.11 -16.16
CA GLN A 10 19.06 6.43 -15.27
C GLN A 10 18.39 5.18 -14.65
N ILE A 11 19.20 4.19 -14.24
CA ILE A 11 18.70 2.91 -13.73
C ILE A 11 18.01 3.12 -12.39
N LEU A 12 16.68 2.98 -12.38
CA LEU A 12 15.86 2.98 -11.18
C LEU A 12 15.71 1.55 -10.68
N MET A 13 16.16 1.28 -9.45
CA MET A 13 16.07 -0.04 -8.82
C MET A 13 15.32 0.01 -7.50
N ASN A 14 14.68 -1.11 -7.15
CA ASN A 14 14.11 -1.38 -5.84
C ASN A 14 14.64 -2.73 -5.32
N GLY A 15 15.64 -2.69 -4.44
CA GLY A 15 16.43 -3.87 -4.11
C GLY A 15 17.16 -4.40 -5.34
N SER A 16 16.94 -5.67 -5.68
CA SER A 16 17.46 -6.31 -6.89
C SER A 16 16.60 -6.10 -8.15
N LYS A 17 15.40 -5.52 -8.04
CA LYS A 17 14.50 -5.30 -9.19
C LYS A 17 14.86 -4.01 -9.93
N ILE A 18 14.97 -4.08 -11.25
CA ILE A 18 15.06 -2.90 -12.12
C ILE A 18 13.63 -2.46 -12.46
N LEU A 19 13.26 -1.24 -12.05
CA LEU A 19 11.94 -0.66 -12.32
C LEU A 19 11.91 0.12 -13.64
N SER A 20 13.01 0.78 -13.98
CA SER A 20 13.19 1.41 -15.29
C SER A 20 14.64 1.67 -15.60
N PHE A 21 14.97 1.79 -16.87
CA PHE A 21 16.23 2.37 -17.34
C PHE A 21 16.02 2.98 -18.73
N GLU A 22 16.91 3.89 -19.10
CA GLU A 22 16.92 4.52 -20.42
C GLU A 22 18.11 3.99 -21.21
N GLU A 23 17.93 3.80 -22.51
CA GLU A 23 18.99 3.48 -23.43
C GLU A 23 19.12 4.56 -24.50
N SER A 24 20.11 5.42 -24.28
CA SER A 24 20.38 6.64 -25.05
C SER A 24 20.70 6.43 -26.53
N HIS A 25 21.39 5.34 -26.90
CA HIS A 25 21.84 5.09 -28.27
C HIS A 25 20.68 4.89 -29.25
N TYR A 26 19.60 4.23 -28.78
CA TYR A 26 18.39 3.99 -29.56
C TYR A 26 17.20 4.86 -29.12
N GLY A 27 17.39 5.76 -28.16
CA GLY A 27 16.30 6.57 -27.58
C GLY A 27 15.21 5.74 -26.89
N LEU A 28 15.55 4.53 -26.41
CA LEU A 28 14.59 3.59 -25.83
C LEU A 28 14.44 3.81 -24.33
N LYS A 29 13.25 3.55 -23.80
CA LYS A 29 12.98 3.56 -22.35
C LYS A 29 12.28 2.28 -21.95
N PHE A 30 12.89 1.56 -21.01
CA PHE A 30 12.35 0.32 -20.46
C PHE A 30 11.72 0.63 -19.10
N ILE A 31 10.51 0.15 -18.88
CA ILE A 31 9.74 0.39 -17.65
C ILE A 31 9.05 -0.92 -17.26
N ASP A 32 9.21 -1.34 -16.00
CA ASP A 32 8.48 -2.47 -15.43
C ASP A 32 7.01 -2.09 -15.25
N SER A 33 6.14 -2.70 -16.05
CA SER A 33 4.68 -2.51 -15.99
C SER A 33 4.07 -2.79 -14.62
N LEU A 34 4.67 -3.67 -13.81
CA LEU A 34 4.20 -3.95 -12.44
C LEU A 34 4.33 -2.74 -11.51
N SER A 35 5.11 -1.72 -11.90
CA SER A 35 5.23 -0.45 -11.16
C SER A 35 3.94 0.40 -11.19
N PHE A 36 3.05 0.18 -12.18
CA PHE A 36 1.80 0.93 -12.34
C PHE A 36 0.56 0.04 -12.56
N LEU A 37 0.75 -1.22 -13.00
CA LEU A 37 -0.26 -2.28 -13.05
C LEU A 37 0.14 -3.45 -12.13
N PRO A 38 0.02 -3.32 -10.79
CA PRO A 38 0.46 -4.35 -9.84
C PRO A 38 -0.53 -5.53 -9.74
N MET A 39 -0.70 -6.28 -10.83
CA MET A 39 -1.56 -7.46 -10.92
C MET A 39 -0.93 -8.55 -11.81
N ARG A 40 -1.42 -9.79 -11.72
CA ARG A 40 -1.06 -10.86 -12.65
C ARG A 40 -1.57 -10.53 -14.06
N LEU A 41 -0.81 -10.90 -15.09
CA LEU A 41 -1.16 -10.67 -16.48
C LEU A 41 -2.52 -11.33 -16.84
N SER A 42 -2.74 -12.58 -16.42
CA SER A 42 -4.02 -13.30 -16.56
C SER A 42 -5.21 -12.65 -15.83
N ALA A 43 -4.97 -11.75 -14.88
CA ALA A 43 -6.03 -10.98 -14.23
C ALA A 43 -6.41 -9.71 -15.02
N MET A 44 -5.53 -9.21 -15.90
CA MET A 44 -5.73 -7.95 -16.62
C MET A 44 -7.00 -7.93 -17.50
N PRO A 45 -7.34 -8.95 -18.31
CA PRO A 45 -8.53 -8.90 -19.16
C PRO A 45 -9.81 -8.67 -18.34
N LYS A 46 -9.98 -9.44 -17.26
CA LYS A 46 -11.10 -9.30 -16.33
C LYS A 46 -11.06 -8.00 -15.53
N ALA A 47 -9.88 -7.61 -15.04
CA ALA A 47 -9.71 -6.39 -14.23
C ALA A 47 -9.83 -5.09 -15.04
N LEU A 48 -9.65 -5.15 -16.36
CA LEU A 48 -9.66 -3.99 -17.26
C LEU A 48 -10.76 -4.07 -18.34
N GLY A 49 -11.70 -5.00 -18.21
CA GLY A 49 -12.87 -5.15 -19.07
C GLY A 49 -12.54 -5.35 -20.55
N PHE A 50 -11.63 -6.27 -20.87
CA PHE A 50 -11.40 -6.73 -22.24
C PHE A 50 -11.37 -8.26 -22.32
N THR A 51 -11.59 -8.79 -23.51
CA THR A 51 -11.57 -10.23 -23.77
C THR A 51 -10.15 -10.72 -23.98
N ASP A 52 -9.77 -11.76 -23.24
CA ASP A 52 -8.59 -12.58 -23.57
C ASP A 52 -8.82 -13.30 -24.91
N LYS A 53 -7.78 -13.37 -25.76
CA LYS A 53 -7.87 -14.05 -27.06
C LYS A 53 -7.63 -15.55 -26.96
N THR A 54 -6.99 -16.04 -25.90
CA THR A 54 -6.74 -17.48 -25.71
C THR A 54 -7.11 -17.94 -24.31
N LYS A 55 -8.13 -18.80 -24.24
CA LYS A 55 -8.54 -19.49 -23.01
C LYS A 55 -7.76 -20.81 -22.87
N GLY A 56 -6.64 -20.78 -22.15
CA GLY A 56 -5.84 -21.98 -21.90
C GLY A 56 -4.69 -21.76 -20.92
N TYR A 57 -3.98 -22.84 -20.60
CA TYR A 57 -2.83 -22.85 -19.68
C TYR A 57 -1.58 -23.31 -20.42
N PHE A 58 -0.39 -22.91 -19.96
CA PHE A 58 0.88 -23.26 -20.58
C PHE A 58 1.74 -24.16 -19.68
N PRO A 59 2.38 -25.23 -20.21
CA PRO A 59 3.14 -26.19 -19.40
C PRO A 59 4.55 -25.65 -19.11
N HIS A 60 4.65 -24.75 -18.12
CA HIS A 60 5.90 -24.07 -17.78
C HIS A 60 7.06 -25.03 -17.47
N LYS A 61 6.84 -26.16 -16.77
CA LYS A 61 7.93 -27.12 -16.47
C LYS A 61 8.34 -27.98 -17.67
N PHE A 62 7.48 -28.11 -18.68
CA PHE A 62 7.80 -28.82 -19.91
C PHE A 62 8.74 -28.02 -20.83
N SER A 63 8.88 -26.70 -20.57
CA SER A 63 9.70 -25.80 -21.38
C SER A 63 11.19 -26.05 -21.17
N SER A 64 11.83 -26.71 -22.13
CA SER A 64 13.26 -27.05 -22.11
C SER A 64 13.80 -27.19 -23.54
N GLU A 65 15.13 -27.11 -23.70
CA GLU A 65 15.79 -27.19 -25.01
C GLU A 65 15.42 -28.46 -25.80
N ILE A 66 15.26 -29.59 -25.10
CA ILE A 66 14.88 -30.88 -25.70
C ILE A 66 13.44 -30.90 -26.23
N HIS A 67 12.55 -30.06 -25.70
CA HIS A 67 11.13 -30.01 -26.09
C HIS A 67 10.81 -28.89 -27.08
N LEU A 68 11.78 -28.06 -27.49
CA LEU A 68 11.58 -26.95 -28.42
C LEU A 68 11.03 -27.37 -29.79
N ASN A 69 11.15 -28.64 -30.19
CA ASN A 69 10.60 -29.19 -31.43
C ASN A 69 9.56 -30.30 -31.15
N TYR A 70 9.01 -30.37 -29.93
CA TYR A 70 8.11 -31.45 -29.53
C TYR A 70 6.74 -31.34 -30.21
N VAL A 71 6.31 -32.45 -30.81
CA VAL A 71 4.95 -32.68 -31.31
C VAL A 71 4.50 -34.06 -30.84
N GLY A 72 3.46 -34.14 -30.02
CA GLY A 72 3.04 -35.40 -29.39
C GLY A 72 1.82 -35.25 -28.46
N PRO A 73 1.58 -36.19 -27.53
CA PRO A 73 0.57 -36.04 -26.49
C PRO A 73 0.75 -34.75 -25.65
N TYR A 74 -0.33 -34.28 -25.02
CA TYR A 74 -0.24 -33.16 -24.09
C TYR A 74 0.67 -33.48 -22.88
N PRO A 75 1.48 -32.51 -22.39
CA PRO A 75 2.23 -32.63 -21.14
C PRO A 75 1.33 -32.95 -19.95
N VAL A 76 1.89 -33.59 -18.91
CA VAL A 76 1.09 -34.04 -17.76
C VAL A 76 0.67 -32.86 -16.88
N PRO A 77 -0.41 -32.96 -16.07
CA PRO A 77 -0.90 -31.83 -15.26
C PRO A 77 0.16 -31.19 -14.36
N SER A 78 1.11 -31.97 -13.82
CA SER A 78 2.22 -31.46 -13.01
C SER A 78 3.09 -30.42 -13.72
N ASP A 79 3.14 -30.44 -15.05
CA ASP A 79 3.94 -29.52 -15.86
C ASP A 79 3.33 -28.12 -15.95
N TYR A 80 2.05 -27.99 -15.63
CA TYR A 80 1.28 -26.74 -15.60
C TYR A 80 1.26 -26.05 -14.21
N ASP A 81 2.09 -26.53 -13.26
CA ASP A 81 2.15 -26.00 -11.89
C ASP A 81 0.82 -26.09 -11.10
N VAL A 82 0.02 -27.12 -11.39
CA VAL A 82 -1.31 -27.37 -10.79
C VAL A 82 -1.34 -27.47 -9.26
N ASP A 83 -0.20 -27.73 -8.62
CA ASP A 83 -0.05 -27.81 -7.16
C ASP A 83 0.04 -26.43 -6.51
N ARG A 84 0.46 -25.41 -7.30
CA ARG A 84 0.53 -24.00 -6.91
C ARG A 84 -0.77 -23.25 -7.21
N MET A 85 -1.68 -23.86 -7.97
CA MET A 85 -3.00 -23.30 -8.25
C MET A 85 -3.87 -23.25 -6.98
N THR A 86 -4.69 -22.21 -6.88
CA THR A 86 -5.79 -22.15 -5.91
C THR A 86 -6.89 -23.16 -6.26
N VAL A 87 -7.77 -23.47 -5.31
CA VAL A 87 -8.92 -24.38 -5.51
C VAL A 87 -9.74 -23.98 -6.75
N ARG A 88 -10.05 -22.69 -6.87
CA ARG A 88 -10.79 -22.12 -8.02
C ARG A 88 -10.03 -22.27 -9.34
N GLU A 89 -8.74 -21.96 -9.37
CA GLU A 89 -7.93 -22.11 -10.59
C GLU A 89 -7.89 -23.57 -11.05
N ARG A 90 -7.97 -24.54 -10.11
CA ARG A 90 -8.07 -25.98 -10.39
C ARG A 90 -9.43 -26.38 -10.96
N GLU A 91 -10.53 -25.85 -10.42
CA GLU A 91 -11.89 -26.05 -10.93
C GLU A 91 -12.05 -25.52 -12.37
N GLU A 92 -11.32 -24.48 -12.74
CA GLU A 92 -11.25 -23.94 -14.11
C GLU A 92 -10.26 -24.75 -15.01
N PHE A 93 -9.19 -25.33 -14.44
CA PHE A 93 -8.17 -26.12 -15.16
C PHE A 93 -8.59 -27.54 -15.50
N ASP A 94 -9.10 -28.32 -14.54
CA ASP A 94 -9.34 -29.76 -14.70
C ASP A 94 -10.32 -30.06 -15.88
N PRO A 95 -11.42 -29.30 -16.11
CA PRO A 95 -12.28 -29.50 -17.27
C PRO A 95 -11.58 -29.18 -18.60
N TRP A 96 -10.80 -28.09 -18.64
CA TRP A 96 -10.04 -27.68 -19.82
C TRP A 96 -9.00 -28.73 -20.21
N TYR A 97 -8.24 -29.23 -19.23
CA TYR A 97 -7.21 -30.25 -19.48
C TYR A 97 -7.82 -31.55 -20.02
N ASN A 98 -8.95 -32.00 -19.46
CA ASN A 98 -9.67 -33.20 -19.91
C ASN A 98 -10.25 -33.09 -21.34
N GLU A 99 -10.44 -31.86 -21.84
CA GLU A 99 -10.84 -31.57 -23.22
C GLU A 99 -9.62 -31.57 -24.16
N VAL A 100 -8.59 -30.75 -23.87
CA VAL A 100 -7.45 -30.54 -24.77
C VAL A 100 -6.47 -31.73 -24.82
N SER A 101 -6.31 -32.48 -23.72
CA SER A 101 -5.34 -33.57 -23.61
C SER A 101 -5.57 -34.75 -24.58
N ARG A 102 -6.74 -34.78 -25.23
CA ARG A 102 -7.10 -35.77 -26.27
C ARG A 102 -6.49 -35.43 -27.63
N GLY A 103 -6.00 -34.20 -27.81
CA GLY A 103 -5.38 -33.74 -29.05
C GLY A 103 -3.86 -33.91 -29.05
N THR A 104 -3.23 -33.45 -30.13
CA THR A 104 -1.78 -33.33 -30.25
C THR A 104 -1.34 -31.95 -29.76
N PHE A 105 -0.31 -31.91 -28.91
CA PHE A 105 0.39 -30.72 -28.46
C PHE A 105 1.61 -30.46 -29.35
N ASP A 106 1.73 -29.24 -29.86
CA ASP A 106 2.87 -28.73 -30.64
C ASP A 106 3.50 -27.59 -29.82
N PHE A 107 4.71 -27.83 -29.30
CA PHE A 107 5.33 -26.89 -28.38
C PHE A 107 5.60 -25.53 -29.02
N GLN A 108 6.04 -25.48 -30.29
CA GLN A 108 6.36 -24.20 -30.95
C GLN A 108 5.11 -23.38 -31.22
N LYS A 109 4.05 -24.05 -31.69
CA LYS A 109 2.77 -23.41 -31.98
C LYS A 109 2.15 -22.84 -30.71
N GLU A 110 2.06 -23.64 -29.65
CA GLU A 110 1.46 -23.23 -28.38
C GLU A 110 2.33 -22.18 -27.67
N ALA A 111 3.65 -22.31 -27.66
CA ALA A 111 4.55 -21.30 -27.07
C ALA A 111 4.50 -19.97 -27.85
N SER A 112 4.48 -20.01 -29.19
CA SER A 112 4.35 -18.80 -30.01
C SER A 112 3.02 -18.11 -29.78
N LEU A 113 1.92 -18.87 -29.68
CA LEU A 113 0.58 -18.34 -29.41
C LEU A 113 0.50 -17.73 -28.01
N TYR A 114 0.98 -18.45 -26.99
CA TYR A 114 1.03 -18.00 -25.60
C TYR A 114 1.82 -16.69 -25.46
N CYS A 115 3.06 -16.63 -25.95
CA CYS A 115 3.90 -15.43 -25.88
C CYS A 115 3.29 -14.22 -26.63
N LYS A 116 2.62 -14.46 -27.77
CA LYS A 116 1.90 -13.38 -28.49
C LYS A 116 0.71 -12.88 -27.69
N ASN A 117 -0.04 -13.77 -27.03
CA ASN A 117 -1.18 -13.39 -26.20
C ASN A 117 -0.74 -12.60 -24.97
N ASP A 118 0.33 -13.01 -24.28
CA ASP A 118 0.89 -12.28 -23.13
C ASP A 118 1.28 -10.83 -23.51
N VAL A 119 1.94 -10.64 -24.66
CA VAL A 119 2.28 -9.32 -25.19
C VAL A 119 1.02 -8.52 -25.57
N ASP A 120 0.01 -9.15 -26.15
CA ASP A 120 -1.25 -8.50 -26.55
C ASP A 120 -2.08 -8.06 -25.32
N ILE A 121 -2.23 -8.91 -24.30
CA ILE A 121 -2.85 -8.56 -23.02
C ILE A 121 -2.12 -7.39 -22.37
N LEU A 122 -0.79 -7.45 -22.29
CA LEU A 122 0.00 -6.38 -21.68
C LEU A 122 -0.13 -5.06 -22.44
N THR A 123 -0.16 -5.12 -23.78
CA THR A 123 -0.35 -3.96 -24.65
C THR A 123 -1.74 -3.35 -24.46
N GLN A 124 -2.81 -4.15 -24.55
CA GLN A 124 -4.18 -3.69 -24.33
C GLN A 124 -4.37 -3.11 -22.92
N GLY A 125 -3.86 -3.78 -21.89
CA GLY A 125 -3.93 -3.33 -20.51
C GLY A 125 -3.19 -2.02 -20.27
N SER A 126 -1.98 -1.88 -20.81
CA SER A 126 -1.16 -0.67 -20.70
C SER A 126 -1.76 0.52 -21.44
N LEU A 127 -2.32 0.31 -22.63
CA LEU A 127 -3.02 1.36 -23.39
C LEU A 127 -4.29 1.82 -22.65
N LYS A 128 -5.17 0.89 -22.25
CA LYS A 128 -6.38 1.24 -21.47
C LYS A 128 -6.03 1.98 -20.17
N PHE A 129 -4.99 1.55 -19.46
CA PHE A 129 -4.52 2.24 -18.25
C PHE A 129 -4.03 3.65 -18.58
N ARG A 130 -3.16 3.80 -19.60
CA ARG A 130 -2.62 5.09 -20.02
C ARG A 130 -3.72 6.06 -20.42
N ASP A 131 -4.67 5.64 -21.24
CA ASP A 131 -5.75 6.50 -21.73
C ASP A 131 -6.65 6.97 -20.58
N GLN A 132 -7.03 6.06 -19.67
CA GLN A 132 -7.79 6.42 -18.47
C GLN A 132 -7.00 7.30 -17.49
N PHE A 133 -5.69 7.06 -17.33
CA PHE A 133 -4.82 7.87 -16.50
C PHE A 133 -4.68 9.29 -17.05
N LEU A 134 -4.49 9.45 -18.36
CA LEU A 134 -4.44 10.75 -19.02
C LEU A 134 -5.78 11.48 -18.90
N VAL A 135 -6.90 10.84 -19.21
CA VAL A 135 -8.24 11.45 -19.07
C VAL A 135 -8.53 11.91 -17.64
N GLN A 136 -8.10 11.16 -16.61
CA GLN A 136 -8.29 11.57 -15.21
C GLN A 136 -7.32 12.67 -14.75
N CYS A 137 -6.08 12.68 -15.24
CA CYS A 137 -5.03 13.62 -14.78
C CYS A 137 -4.97 14.93 -15.59
N ASP A 138 -5.43 14.94 -16.85
CA ASP A 138 -5.47 16.13 -17.71
C ASP A 138 -6.58 17.12 -17.31
N MET A 139 -7.45 16.72 -16.37
CA MET A 139 -8.34 17.63 -15.62
C MET A 139 -7.57 18.52 -14.63
N ARG A 140 -6.65 19.35 -15.16
CA ARG A 140 -5.94 20.48 -14.52
C ARG A 140 -5.35 20.25 -13.11
N GLY A 141 -4.07 19.90 -13.05
CA GLY A 141 -3.17 20.26 -11.93
C GLY A 141 -3.50 19.60 -10.58
N VAL A 142 -3.43 18.27 -10.51
CA VAL A 142 -4.11 17.47 -9.47
C VAL A 142 -3.09 16.72 -8.58
N THR A 143 -3.07 16.99 -7.26
CA THR A 143 -2.05 16.51 -6.30
C THR A 143 -2.54 15.39 -5.34
N LEU A 144 -2.01 14.16 -5.52
CA LEU A 144 -2.53 12.78 -5.27
C LEU A 144 -3.15 12.28 -3.87
N VAL A 145 -3.83 13.07 -3.03
CA VAL A 145 -4.21 12.72 -1.59
C VAL A 145 -5.16 11.52 -1.30
N ASN A 146 -4.98 10.92 -0.10
CA ASN A 146 -5.73 9.79 0.48
C ASN A 146 -7.18 10.08 0.94
N SER A 147 -8.02 9.04 0.82
CA SER A 147 -9.44 8.98 1.15
C SER A 147 -9.82 8.77 2.63
N THR A 148 -8.89 8.85 3.59
CA THR A 148 -9.17 8.48 5.00
C THR A 148 -9.90 9.53 5.84
N THR A 149 -9.96 10.80 5.40
CA THR A 149 -10.70 11.86 6.12
C THR A 149 -11.14 12.94 5.14
N LYS A 150 -12.43 13.30 5.16
CA LYS A 150 -13.02 14.30 4.26
C LYS A 150 -12.44 15.72 4.45
N TYR A 151 -12.02 16.02 5.68
CA TYR A 151 -11.41 17.28 6.09
C TYR A 151 -10.23 16.97 7.02
N LEU A 152 -9.01 16.96 6.47
CA LEU A 152 -7.78 16.75 7.21
C LEU A 152 -7.16 18.11 7.46
N LEU A 153 -7.25 18.62 8.70
CA LEU A 153 -6.56 19.86 9.05
C LEU A 153 -5.04 19.65 8.90
N LEU A 154 -4.40 20.46 8.06
CA LEU A 154 -2.98 20.34 7.72
C LEU A 154 -2.22 21.63 8.00
N PRO A 155 -0.96 21.55 8.45
CA PRO A 155 -0.13 22.73 8.64
C PRO A 155 0.20 23.41 7.31
N LEU A 156 0.22 24.75 7.29
CA LEU A 156 0.54 25.57 6.13
C LEU A 156 1.75 26.48 6.40
N GLY A 157 2.58 26.65 5.37
CA GLY A 157 3.77 27.52 5.42
C GLY A 157 4.97 26.83 6.06
N HIS A 158 5.73 27.58 6.86
CA HIS A 158 6.91 27.10 7.59
C HIS A 158 6.65 27.17 9.10
N PRO A 159 7.18 26.22 9.88
CA PRO A 159 7.02 26.25 11.32
C PRO A 159 7.98 27.23 11.98
N VAL A 160 7.52 27.86 13.07
CA VAL A 160 8.37 28.48 14.08
C VAL A 160 8.92 27.36 14.99
N ILE A 161 10.22 27.33 15.20
CA ILE A 161 10.88 26.32 16.04
C ILE A 161 11.19 26.92 17.41
N ILE A 162 10.66 26.29 18.45
CA ILE A 162 10.72 26.72 19.85
C ILE A 162 11.58 25.72 20.63
N TYR A 163 12.55 26.23 21.39
CA TYR A 163 13.53 25.43 22.15
C TYR A 163 13.51 25.67 23.67
N LYS A 164 12.72 26.63 24.14
CA LYS A 164 12.62 27.06 25.55
C LYS A 164 11.29 27.77 25.78
N ASP A 165 10.99 28.06 27.05
CA ASP A 165 9.83 28.85 27.47
C ASP A 165 8.50 28.29 26.92
N PHE A 166 8.35 26.96 27.02
CA PHE A 166 7.21 26.22 26.48
C PHE A 166 5.90 26.52 27.22
N GLU A 167 4.82 26.68 26.45
CA GLU A 167 3.44 26.81 26.90
C GLU A 167 2.77 25.44 27.12
N ASP A 168 1.47 25.43 27.39
CA ASP A 168 0.65 24.22 27.38
C ASP A 168 0.74 23.53 26.00
N PRO A 169 1.02 22.22 25.91
CA PRO A 169 1.05 21.47 24.65
C PRO A 169 -0.16 21.67 23.72
N ARG A 170 -1.31 22.04 24.28
CA ARG A 170 -2.57 22.28 23.55
C ARG A 170 -2.60 23.61 22.80
N SER A 171 -1.72 24.58 23.09
CA SER A 171 -1.59 25.79 22.25
C SER A 171 -0.83 25.51 20.94
N TYR A 172 -0.09 24.41 20.87
CA TYR A 172 0.76 24.09 19.72
C TYR A 172 0.07 23.24 18.65
N TYR A 173 0.31 23.63 17.41
CA TYR A 173 -0.06 22.88 16.20
C TYR A 173 1.18 22.56 15.36
N GLY A 174 1.49 21.28 15.14
CA GLY A 174 2.69 20.84 14.42
C GLY A 174 3.33 19.59 15.04
N PHE A 175 4.62 19.64 15.34
CA PHE A 175 5.35 18.54 16.03
C PHE A 175 5.81 18.96 17.42
N ILE A 176 5.72 18.02 18.38
CA ILE A 176 6.28 18.15 19.73
C ILE A 176 7.29 17.03 19.96
N ARG A 177 8.49 17.40 20.42
CA ARG A 177 9.47 16.49 20.99
C ARG A 177 9.44 16.57 22.50
N ALA A 178 9.14 15.46 23.15
CA ALA A 178 8.99 15.41 24.60
C ALA A 178 9.33 14.04 25.19
N THR A 179 9.49 14.02 26.51
CA THR A 179 9.38 12.84 27.36
C THR A 179 8.00 12.87 28.03
N VAL A 180 7.29 11.74 27.98
CA VAL A 180 5.95 11.56 28.54
C VAL A 180 5.88 10.30 29.40
N TYR A 181 5.00 10.35 30.41
CA TYR A 181 4.70 9.26 31.32
C TYR A 181 3.32 8.69 30.97
N PRO A 182 3.22 7.49 30.38
CA PRO A 182 1.94 6.88 30.03
C PRO A 182 1.12 6.54 31.28
N PRO A 183 -0.23 6.55 31.21
CA PRO A 183 -1.09 6.03 32.28
C PRO A 183 -0.87 4.52 32.46
N ARG A 184 -1.32 3.96 33.59
CA ARG A 184 -1.43 2.51 33.79
C ARG A 184 -2.83 2.04 33.35
N GLY A 185 -2.94 0.80 32.88
CA GLY A 185 -4.23 0.18 32.56
C GLY A 185 -4.94 0.65 31.28
N LEU A 186 -4.31 1.50 30.46
CA LEU A 186 -4.88 1.93 29.18
C LEU A 186 -4.79 0.81 28.14
N LEU A 187 -5.92 0.26 27.71
CA LEU A 187 -5.99 -0.89 26.80
C LEU A 187 -5.31 -0.63 25.44
N PHE A 188 -5.49 0.57 24.89
CA PHE A 188 -4.90 0.99 23.61
C PHE A 188 -3.95 2.18 23.82
N PRO A 189 -2.63 1.98 23.78
CA PRO A 189 -1.66 3.08 23.87
C PRO A 189 -1.80 4.02 22.66
N VAL A 190 -1.79 5.34 22.89
CA VAL A 190 -1.97 6.35 21.83
C VAL A 190 -0.66 6.62 21.10
N LEU A 191 0.43 6.82 21.84
CA LEU A 191 1.68 7.31 21.27
C LEU A 191 2.57 6.17 20.76
N PRO A 192 3.02 6.22 19.49
CA PRO A 192 4.00 5.27 19.00
C PRO A 192 5.38 5.53 19.61
N HIS A 193 6.07 4.45 19.96
CA HIS A 193 7.48 4.42 20.35
C HIS A 193 8.25 3.54 19.36
N LYS A 194 9.48 3.92 19.04
CA LYS A 194 10.36 3.15 18.17
C LYS A 194 11.48 2.56 19.02
N SER A 195 11.51 1.24 19.16
CA SER A 195 12.53 0.55 19.94
C SER A 195 13.91 0.65 19.28
N GLU A 196 14.97 0.31 20.02
CA GLU A 196 16.35 0.33 19.53
C GLU A 196 16.54 -0.55 18.27
N GLY A 197 15.87 -1.70 18.21
CA GLY A 197 15.80 -2.57 17.03
C GLY A 197 15.04 -1.98 15.83
N GLY A 198 14.58 -0.72 15.92
CA GLY A 198 13.96 0.04 14.85
C GLY A 198 12.48 -0.26 14.60
N LYS A 199 11.86 -1.14 15.39
CA LYS A 199 10.45 -1.53 15.28
C LYS A 199 9.56 -0.45 15.90
N LEU A 200 8.48 -0.08 15.20
CA LEU A 200 7.45 0.81 15.75
C LEU A 200 6.46 -0.02 16.58
N LEU A 201 6.20 0.43 17.80
CA LEU A 201 5.36 -0.23 18.79
C LEU A 201 4.45 0.79 19.47
N PHE A 202 3.26 0.38 19.87
CA PHE A 202 2.38 1.16 20.75
C PHE A 202 2.46 0.50 22.14
N THR A 203 2.97 1.23 23.14
CA THR A 203 3.29 0.69 24.47
C THR A 203 3.04 1.72 25.57
N LEU A 204 2.82 1.24 26.80
CA LEU A 204 2.78 2.06 28.03
C LEU A 204 4.08 2.01 28.85
N CYS A 205 5.09 1.28 28.37
CA CYS A 205 6.39 1.13 29.00
C CYS A 205 7.47 0.93 27.93
N ARG A 206 8.46 1.83 27.92
CA ARG A 206 9.68 1.69 27.11
C ARG A 206 10.42 0.39 27.43
N THR A 207 10.81 0.17 28.69
CA THR A 207 11.64 -0.99 29.07
C THR A 207 10.99 -2.33 28.72
N CYS A 208 9.68 -2.52 28.93
CA CYS A 208 9.00 -3.75 28.51
C CYS A 208 8.97 -3.95 26.98
N ALA A 209 8.93 -2.87 26.20
CA ALA A 209 8.97 -2.93 24.73
C ALA A 209 10.40 -3.16 24.18
N GLU A 210 11.42 -2.77 24.93
CA GLU A 210 12.83 -3.05 24.63
C GLU A 210 13.21 -4.50 25.01
N THR A 211 12.77 -4.99 26.16
CA THR A 211 13.04 -6.36 26.64
C THR A 211 12.11 -7.44 26.08
N ASN A 212 11.06 -7.06 25.35
CA ASN A 212 9.94 -7.94 24.96
C ASN A 212 9.37 -8.71 26.17
N ASN A 213 8.98 -7.98 27.23
CA ASN A 213 8.45 -8.61 28.43
C ASN A 213 7.09 -9.27 28.19
N GLU A 214 7.07 -10.60 28.15
CA GLU A 214 5.88 -11.45 28.08
C GLU A 214 5.52 -12.08 29.45
N GLY A 215 6.34 -11.86 30.49
CA GLY A 215 6.30 -12.60 31.76
C GLY A 215 5.24 -12.16 32.78
N GLY A 216 4.45 -11.13 32.50
CA GLY A 216 3.39 -10.65 33.40
C GLY A 216 3.22 -9.13 33.45
N PRO A 217 2.51 -8.60 34.47
CA PRO A 217 2.29 -7.17 34.67
C PRO A 217 3.58 -6.32 34.74
N CYS A 218 3.49 -5.05 34.35
CA CYS A 218 4.63 -4.13 34.33
C CYS A 218 4.88 -3.50 35.71
N GLU A 219 5.97 -3.92 36.38
CA GLU A 219 6.38 -3.41 37.70
C GLU A 219 7.30 -2.17 37.64
N HIS A 220 7.81 -1.80 36.47
CA HIS A 220 8.67 -0.62 36.29
C HIS A 220 8.03 0.68 36.80
N ASP A 221 8.85 1.59 37.30
CA ASP A 221 8.50 2.95 37.70
C ASP A 221 8.20 3.87 36.49
N ASP A 222 7.85 5.12 36.75
CA ASP A 222 7.49 6.06 35.69
C ASP A 222 8.70 6.40 34.79
N GLU A 223 9.91 6.47 35.35
CA GLU A 223 11.18 6.70 34.65
C GLU A 223 11.55 5.56 33.67
N GLY A 224 11.42 4.30 34.10
CA GLY A 224 11.59 3.13 33.24
C GLY A 224 10.50 3.07 32.16
N ARG A 225 9.26 3.40 32.52
CA ARG A 225 8.13 3.42 31.59
C ARG A 225 8.16 4.57 30.58
N ALA A 226 8.80 5.68 30.91
CA ALA A 226 8.75 6.93 30.15
C ALA A 226 9.11 6.75 28.67
N LEU A 227 8.30 7.36 27.81
CA LEU A 227 8.53 7.39 26.36
C LEU A 227 9.14 8.74 26.00
N THR A 228 10.24 8.74 25.23
CA THR A 228 10.79 9.94 24.62
C THR A 228 10.70 9.82 23.10
N GLY A 229 10.23 10.86 22.42
CA GLY A 229 9.96 10.81 20.99
C GLY A 229 9.59 12.16 20.39
N VAL A 230 9.20 12.12 19.11
CA VAL A 230 8.62 13.24 18.36
C VAL A 230 7.25 12.76 17.87
N TRP A 231 6.21 13.54 18.15
CA TRP A 231 4.83 13.19 17.81
C TRP A 231 4.12 14.38 17.17
N VAL A 232 3.05 14.08 16.41
CA VAL A 232 2.14 15.10 15.89
C VAL A 232 1.28 15.62 17.03
N THR A 233 1.11 16.93 17.12
CA THR A 233 0.36 17.59 18.20
C THR A 233 -1.04 16.99 18.41
N VAL A 234 -1.75 16.62 17.35
CA VAL A 234 -3.10 16.03 17.46
C VAL A 234 -3.12 14.67 18.18
N GLU A 235 -2.10 13.83 18.01
CA GLU A 235 -1.95 12.58 18.77
C GLU A 235 -1.43 12.84 20.18
N PHE A 236 -0.54 13.83 20.33
CA PHE A 236 -0.02 14.25 21.62
C PHE A 236 -1.15 14.74 22.54
N ILE A 237 -2.02 15.62 22.05
CA ILE A 237 -3.21 16.12 22.76
C ILE A 237 -4.13 14.94 23.13
N LYS A 238 -4.44 14.04 22.18
CA LYS A 238 -5.25 12.85 22.48
C LYS A 238 -4.64 11.98 23.58
N ALA A 239 -3.32 11.85 23.62
CA ALA A 239 -2.62 11.13 24.68
C ALA A 239 -2.82 11.80 26.04
N LEU A 240 -2.75 13.13 26.14
CA LEU A 240 -3.04 13.85 27.37
C LEU A 240 -4.49 13.62 27.82
N ASP A 241 -5.44 13.63 26.89
CA ASP A 241 -6.87 13.43 27.18
C ASP A 241 -7.18 12.03 27.74
N VAL A 242 -6.36 11.01 27.42
CA VAL A 242 -6.46 9.66 28.00
C VAL A 242 -5.48 9.42 29.17
N GLY A 243 -4.90 10.48 29.74
CA GLY A 243 -4.15 10.44 30.99
C GLY A 243 -2.62 10.30 30.88
N TYR A 244 -2.02 10.53 29.72
CA TYR A 244 -0.57 10.70 29.64
C TYR A 244 -0.16 12.01 30.33
N ARG A 245 0.93 11.99 31.09
CA ARG A 245 1.51 13.20 31.70
C ARG A 245 2.77 13.62 30.95
N VAL A 246 2.94 14.93 30.74
CA VAL A 246 4.19 15.48 30.17
C VAL A 246 5.25 15.51 31.27
N GLY A 247 6.44 14.97 30.98
CA GLY A 247 7.60 15.09 31.86
C GLY A 247 8.50 16.26 31.46
N LYS A 248 8.91 16.30 30.19
CA LYS A 248 9.76 17.37 29.66
C LYS A 248 9.54 17.60 28.17
N ILE A 249 9.23 18.82 27.77
CA ILE A 249 9.30 19.25 26.36
C ILE A 249 10.74 19.69 26.07
N THR A 250 11.25 19.36 24.88
CA THR A 250 12.60 19.76 24.46
C THR A 250 12.63 20.57 23.17
N GLU A 251 11.61 20.45 22.33
CA GLU A 251 11.57 21.08 21.02
C GLU A 251 10.12 21.08 20.51
N VAL A 252 9.64 22.20 19.98
CA VAL A 252 8.31 22.30 19.34
C VAL A 252 8.45 22.98 17.99
N TRP A 253 7.81 22.43 16.97
CA TRP A 253 7.75 23.01 15.62
C TRP A 253 6.29 23.40 15.38
N HIS A 254 5.97 24.69 15.57
CA HIS A 254 4.61 25.22 15.53
C HIS A 254 4.29 25.91 14.21
N PHE A 255 3.11 25.65 13.63
CA PHE A 255 2.55 26.36 12.49
C PHE A 255 1.37 27.24 12.92
N ASP A 256 1.48 28.55 12.71
CA ASP A 256 0.40 29.53 12.97
C ASP A 256 -0.81 29.34 12.05
N LYS A 257 -0.63 28.63 10.93
CA LYS A 257 -1.63 28.46 9.87
C LYS A 257 -1.91 26.99 9.62
N SER A 258 -3.18 26.69 9.43
CA SER A 258 -3.64 25.39 8.97
C SER A 258 -4.79 25.51 7.97
N SER A 259 -5.06 24.45 7.23
CA SER A 259 -6.17 24.34 6.28
C SER A 259 -6.59 22.89 6.15
N ASP A 260 -7.89 22.67 6.11
CA ASP A 260 -8.54 21.39 5.81
C ASP A 260 -8.93 21.24 4.33
N THR A 261 -8.79 22.32 3.55
CA THR A 261 -9.20 22.41 2.15
C THR A 261 -8.08 22.17 1.11
N VAL A 262 -6.82 22.08 1.54
CA VAL A 262 -5.61 21.93 0.69
C VAL A 262 -5.75 20.86 -0.40
N PHE A 263 -6.51 19.80 -0.11
CA PHE A 263 -6.70 18.65 -0.99
C PHE A 263 -8.17 18.30 -1.25
N THR A 264 -9.12 19.19 -0.95
CA THR A 264 -10.56 18.91 -1.15
C THR A 264 -10.88 18.68 -2.63
N ASP A 265 -10.48 19.58 -3.53
CA ASP A 265 -10.71 19.44 -4.98
C ASP A 265 -10.05 18.18 -5.55
N TYR A 266 -8.88 17.83 -5.02
CA TYR A 266 -8.20 16.59 -5.34
C TYR A 266 -9.07 15.37 -4.99
N ILE A 267 -9.44 15.26 -3.71
CA ILE A 267 -10.21 14.13 -3.18
C ILE A 267 -11.53 14.04 -3.94
N HIS A 268 -12.21 15.17 -4.12
CA HIS A 268 -13.49 15.24 -4.83
C HIS A 268 -13.37 14.72 -6.27
N THR A 269 -12.32 15.12 -7.01
CA THR A 269 -12.09 14.68 -8.39
C THR A 269 -11.96 13.16 -8.49
N PHE A 270 -11.07 12.56 -7.70
CA PHE A 270 -10.82 11.12 -7.77
C PHE A 270 -11.85 10.27 -7.03
N LEU A 271 -12.48 10.79 -5.98
CA LEU A 271 -13.59 10.12 -5.31
C LEU A 271 -14.82 10.07 -6.23
N LYS A 272 -15.14 11.17 -6.93
CA LYS A 272 -16.14 11.18 -8.01
C LYS A 272 -15.82 10.15 -9.08
N GLY A 273 -14.58 10.17 -9.61
CA GLY A 273 -14.14 9.21 -10.62
C GLY A 273 -14.25 7.76 -10.16
N LYS A 274 -13.86 7.45 -8.92
CA LYS A 274 -13.97 6.14 -8.26
C LYS A 274 -15.42 5.70 -8.08
N GLN A 275 -16.31 6.62 -7.71
CA GLN A 275 -17.71 6.32 -7.39
C GLN A 275 -18.56 6.16 -8.65
N GLU A 276 -18.41 7.04 -9.63
CA GLU A 276 -19.01 6.89 -10.96
C GLU A 276 -18.63 5.56 -11.60
N ALA A 277 -17.33 5.22 -11.56
CA ALA A 277 -16.79 3.96 -12.07
C ALA A 277 -17.20 2.71 -11.26
N SER A 278 -17.91 2.89 -10.14
CA SER A 278 -18.42 1.80 -9.32
C SER A 278 -19.76 1.27 -9.80
N GLY A 279 -20.45 2.00 -10.68
CA GLY A 279 -21.87 1.79 -10.96
C GLY A 279 -22.78 2.30 -9.84
N TYR A 280 -24.09 2.11 -10.04
CA TYR A 280 -25.10 2.36 -9.00
C TYR A 280 -25.07 1.26 -7.93
N PRO A 281 -25.40 1.58 -6.67
CA PRO A 281 -25.55 0.56 -5.62
C PRO A 281 -26.79 -0.31 -5.88
N ALA A 282 -26.87 -1.48 -5.22
CA ALA A 282 -27.87 -2.50 -5.53
C ALA A 282 -29.32 -2.04 -5.30
N GLU A 283 -29.52 -1.12 -4.36
CA GLU A 283 -30.78 -0.47 -4.03
C GLU A 283 -31.26 0.59 -5.06
N ALA A 284 -30.39 1.05 -5.97
CA ALA A 284 -30.68 2.11 -6.94
C ALA A 284 -31.12 1.55 -8.31
N THR A 285 -32.22 0.79 -8.30
CA THR A 285 -32.71 0.04 -9.47
C THR A 285 -33.40 0.92 -10.52
N ASP A 286 -34.20 1.89 -10.09
CA ASP A 286 -35.08 2.75 -10.90
C ASP A 286 -34.59 4.22 -10.99
N ARG A 287 -35.34 5.10 -11.66
CA ARG A 287 -34.93 6.50 -11.84
C ARG A 287 -34.93 7.30 -10.54
N GLU A 288 -35.95 7.14 -9.70
CA GLU A 288 -36.12 7.90 -8.46
C GLU A 288 -35.06 7.51 -7.43
N SER A 289 -34.78 6.22 -7.28
CA SER A 289 -33.71 5.73 -6.39
C SER A 289 -32.31 6.13 -6.86
N ARG A 290 -32.06 6.20 -8.18
CA ARG A 290 -30.81 6.72 -8.75
C ARG A 290 -30.64 8.23 -8.56
N GLU A 291 -31.70 9.01 -8.79
CA GLU A 291 -31.69 10.45 -8.52
C GLU A 291 -31.49 10.74 -7.03
N LYS A 292 -32.17 9.97 -6.15
CA LYS A 292 -31.96 10.03 -4.70
C LYS A 292 -30.50 9.78 -4.36
N TYR A 293 -29.91 8.68 -4.83
CA TYR A 293 -28.50 8.37 -4.60
C TYR A 293 -27.55 9.51 -5.00
N ILE A 294 -27.80 10.20 -6.13
CA ILE A 294 -26.99 11.35 -6.55
C ILE A 294 -27.18 12.56 -5.61
N ARG A 295 -28.42 12.85 -5.18
CA ARG A 295 -28.72 13.91 -4.21
C ARG A 295 -28.07 13.62 -2.85
N ASP A 296 -28.28 12.42 -2.32
CA ASP A 296 -27.73 11.97 -1.04
C ASP A 296 -26.18 12.06 -1.06
N TYR A 297 -25.54 11.68 -2.17
CA TYR A 297 -24.08 11.81 -2.32
C TYR A 297 -23.62 13.27 -2.40
N GLN A 298 -24.36 14.14 -3.09
CA GLN A 298 -24.06 15.58 -3.11
C GLN A 298 -24.21 16.21 -1.72
N GLU A 299 -25.24 15.85 -0.95
CA GLU A 299 -25.47 16.34 0.40
C GLU A 299 -24.39 15.86 1.38
N HIS A 300 -24.13 14.55 1.43
CA HIS A 300 -23.21 13.95 2.41
C HIS A 300 -21.73 14.15 2.04
N GLN A 301 -21.39 14.18 0.74
CA GLN A 301 -20.00 14.31 0.28
C GLN A 301 -19.64 15.66 -0.35
N GLY A 302 -20.61 16.51 -0.72
CA GLY A 302 -20.32 17.74 -1.46
C GLY A 302 -19.93 17.50 -2.92
N ILE A 303 -20.17 16.29 -3.44
CA ILE A 303 -19.74 15.84 -4.76
C ILE A 303 -20.97 15.55 -5.61
N LEU A 304 -21.21 16.36 -6.65
CA LEU A 304 -22.23 16.06 -7.65
C LEU A 304 -21.72 14.99 -8.62
N LEU A 305 -22.30 13.79 -8.57
CA LEU A 305 -22.02 12.70 -9.51
C LEU A 305 -22.71 12.97 -10.86
N ASP A 306 -22.08 12.57 -11.97
CA ASP A 306 -22.69 12.68 -13.31
C ASP A 306 -23.46 11.40 -13.65
N ALA A 307 -24.79 11.48 -13.70
CA ALA A 307 -25.69 10.36 -13.97
C ALA A 307 -25.36 9.58 -15.26
N GLY A 308 -24.85 10.28 -16.29
CA GLY A 308 -24.45 9.67 -17.57
C GLY A 308 -23.08 9.01 -17.56
N LYS A 309 -22.31 9.14 -16.46
CA LYS A 309 -21.00 8.52 -16.26
C LYS A 309 -20.97 7.46 -15.15
N ILE A 310 -22.11 7.20 -14.50
CA ILE A 310 -22.24 6.13 -13.48
C ILE A 310 -22.42 4.79 -14.20
N GLU A 311 -21.31 4.08 -14.36
CA GLU A 311 -21.22 2.75 -14.97
C GLU A 311 -20.11 1.93 -14.31
N THR A 312 -20.24 0.60 -14.31
CA THR A 312 -19.20 -0.27 -13.76
C THR A 312 -17.98 -0.27 -14.68
N ASN A 313 -16.95 0.50 -14.32
CA ASN A 313 -15.72 0.66 -15.09
C ASN A 313 -14.50 0.32 -14.23
N PRO A 314 -14.09 -0.97 -14.19
CA PRO A 314 -12.99 -1.45 -13.35
C PRO A 314 -11.67 -0.67 -13.54
N VAL A 315 -11.33 -0.27 -14.77
CA VAL A 315 -10.12 0.52 -15.07
C VAL A 315 -10.20 1.89 -14.41
N LYS A 316 -11.27 2.66 -14.71
CA LYS A 316 -11.49 4.02 -14.19
C LYS A 316 -11.47 4.02 -12.67
N ARG A 317 -12.10 3.01 -12.04
CA ARG A 317 -12.12 2.80 -10.59
C ARG A 317 -10.74 2.47 -10.02
N GLN A 318 -9.95 1.63 -10.69
CA GLN A 318 -8.60 1.27 -10.24
C GLN A 318 -7.65 2.47 -10.31
N VAL A 319 -7.65 3.22 -11.43
CA VAL A 319 -6.84 4.44 -11.58
C VAL A 319 -7.21 5.42 -10.48
N ALA A 320 -8.50 5.68 -10.28
CA ALA A 320 -8.94 6.63 -9.25
C ALA A 320 -8.56 6.20 -7.83
N LYS A 321 -8.65 4.90 -7.51
CA LYS A 321 -8.19 4.35 -6.23
C LYS A 321 -6.66 4.41 -6.08
N LEU A 322 -5.90 4.16 -7.14
CA LEU A 322 -4.44 4.28 -7.13
C LEU A 322 -4.02 5.72 -6.86
N CYS A 323 -4.66 6.67 -7.54
CA CYS A 323 -4.43 8.10 -7.38
C CYS A 323 -4.70 8.53 -5.92
N LEU A 324 -5.87 8.21 -5.35
CA LEU A 324 -6.17 8.47 -3.94
C LEU A 324 -5.12 7.87 -2.99
N ASN A 325 -4.78 6.59 -3.15
CA ASN A 325 -3.96 5.88 -2.17
C ASN A 325 -2.47 6.29 -2.15
N SER A 326 -1.97 7.04 -3.15
CA SER A 326 -0.52 7.14 -3.41
C SER A 326 0.22 8.37 -2.84
N LEU A 327 -0.39 9.57 -2.69
CA LEU A 327 0.41 10.76 -2.36
C LEU A 327 0.96 10.79 -0.95
N TRP A 328 0.20 10.37 0.05
CA TRP A 328 0.68 10.44 1.44
C TRP A 328 2.00 9.66 1.58
N GLY A 329 2.13 8.54 0.84
CA GLY A 329 3.37 7.77 0.69
C GLY A 329 4.47 8.50 -0.12
N LYS A 330 4.10 9.35 -1.08
CA LYS A 330 5.04 10.27 -1.77
C LYS A 330 5.56 11.36 -0.84
N PHE A 331 4.71 11.98 -0.04
CA PHE A 331 5.13 12.94 0.98
C PHE A 331 6.04 12.30 2.05
N ALA A 332 5.83 11.03 2.38
CA ALA A 332 6.70 10.22 3.24
C ALA A 332 7.92 9.61 2.52
N GLN A 333 8.14 9.87 1.23
CA GLN A 333 9.25 9.29 0.49
C GLN A 333 10.58 9.81 1.05
N ARG A 334 11.51 8.90 1.36
CA ARG A 334 12.86 9.26 1.84
C ARG A 334 13.66 9.90 0.71
N ASP A 335 14.25 11.06 0.96
CA ASP A 335 15.09 11.75 -0.02
C ASP A 335 16.43 11.02 -0.28
N ASN A 336 16.98 10.36 0.75
CA ASN A 336 18.24 9.61 0.67
C ASN A 336 18.01 8.09 0.55
N LEU A 337 17.55 7.63 -0.61
CA LEU A 337 17.51 6.21 -0.97
C LEU A 337 18.82 5.77 -1.65
N PHE A 338 19.11 4.47 -1.61
CA PHE A 338 20.16 3.89 -2.43
C PHE A 338 19.84 4.04 -3.92
N LYS A 339 20.80 4.57 -4.66
CA LYS A 339 20.79 4.73 -6.11
C LYS A 339 21.77 3.74 -6.72
N THR A 340 21.52 3.35 -7.97
CA THR A 340 22.44 2.52 -8.75
C THR A 340 22.97 3.35 -9.91
N THR A 341 24.27 3.30 -10.15
CA THR A 341 24.93 4.01 -11.25
C THR A 341 25.94 3.07 -11.90
N ILE A 342 25.97 3.02 -13.23
CA ILE A 342 27.07 2.39 -13.96
C ILE A 342 28.07 3.49 -14.30
N VAL A 343 29.32 3.32 -13.88
CA VAL A 343 30.42 4.23 -14.18
C VAL A 343 31.43 3.55 -15.12
N SER A 344 31.99 4.33 -16.03
CA SER A 344 33.02 3.90 -16.99
C SER A 344 34.34 4.65 -16.81
N ASP A 345 34.32 5.82 -16.15
CA ASP A 345 35.52 6.59 -15.82
C ASP A 345 36.09 6.16 -14.46
N PRO A 346 37.36 5.74 -14.40
CA PRO A 346 38.04 5.46 -13.13
C PRO A 346 37.99 6.63 -12.14
N LYS A 347 38.06 7.90 -12.58
CA LYS A 347 38.01 9.04 -11.63
C LYS A 347 36.64 9.16 -10.97
N GLU A 348 35.56 8.98 -11.74
CA GLU A 348 34.20 8.91 -11.19
C GLU A 348 34.08 7.75 -10.18
N PHE A 349 34.56 6.55 -10.52
CA PHE A 349 34.59 5.40 -9.62
C PHE A 349 35.32 5.71 -8.30
N PHE A 350 36.54 6.25 -8.38
CA PHE A 350 37.31 6.65 -7.19
C PHE A 350 36.60 7.74 -6.38
N SER A 351 35.85 8.64 -7.01
CA SER A 351 35.03 9.63 -6.30
C SER A 351 33.91 8.99 -5.47
N TYR A 352 33.26 7.93 -5.95
CA TYR A 352 32.27 7.19 -5.16
C TYR A 352 32.88 6.47 -3.97
N MET A 353 34.06 5.88 -4.15
CA MET A 353 34.72 5.07 -3.12
C MET A 353 35.41 5.90 -2.03
N PHE A 354 36.00 7.06 -2.37
CA PHE A 354 36.95 7.76 -1.48
C PHE A 354 36.62 9.22 -1.13
N SER A 355 35.59 9.84 -1.71
CA SER A 355 35.27 11.26 -1.43
C SER A 355 34.62 11.53 -0.06
N GLY A 356 34.21 10.50 0.69
CA GLY A 356 33.44 10.64 1.94
C GLY A 356 32.00 11.18 1.77
N LYS A 357 31.62 11.63 0.56
CA LYS A 357 30.27 12.11 0.21
C LYS A 357 29.26 10.97 0.06
N TYR A 358 29.73 9.79 -0.33
CA TYR A 358 28.89 8.65 -0.68
C TYR A 358 29.16 7.46 0.25
N LYS A 359 28.09 6.80 0.67
CA LYS A 359 28.13 5.49 1.33
C LYS A 359 27.78 4.44 0.30
N VAL A 360 28.79 3.75 -0.21
CA VAL A 360 28.65 2.60 -1.11
C VAL A 360 28.16 1.40 -0.29
N GLU A 361 27.16 0.68 -0.79
CA GLU A 361 26.69 -0.61 -0.23
C GLU A 361 27.50 -1.76 -0.82
N TYR A 362 27.61 -1.78 -2.15
CA TYR A 362 28.50 -2.66 -2.91
C TYR A 362 28.79 -2.05 -4.29
N PHE A 363 29.77 -2.61 -4.98
CA PHE A 363 29.96 -2.44 -6.41
C PHE A 363 30.18 -3.81 -7.07
N SER A 364 29.95 -3.89 -8.38
CA SER A 364 30.17 -5.07 -9.21
C SER A 364 30.77 -4.63 -10.54
N VAL A 365 31.89 -5.23 -10.93
CA VAL A 365 32.47 -5.02 -12.27
C VAL A 365 31.63 -5.82 -13.26
N LEU A 366 31.10 -5.15 -14.28
CA LEU A 366 30.21 -5.77 -15.26
C LEU A 366 31.01 -6.36 -16.44
N HIS A 367 31.43 -5.49 -17.35
CA HIS A 367 32.22 -5.80 -18.55
C HIS A 367 32.89 -4.50 -19.04
N SER A 368 33.91 -4.56 -19.89
CA SER A 368 34.47 -3.38 -20.59
C SER A 368 34.87 -2.17 -19.72
N ASN A 369 35.61 -2.37 -18.61
CA ASN A 369 35.97 -1.32 -17.64
C ASN A 369 34.78 -0.61 -16.96
N ARG A 370 33.57 -1.19 -17.00
CA ARG A 370 32.38 -0.62 -16.35
C ARG A 370 32.10 -1.25 -14.99
N ALA A 371 31.80 -0.42 -14.00
CA ALA A 371 31.40 -0.84 -12.66
C ALA A 371 29.99 -0.34 -12.34
N LEU A 372 29.13 -1.25 -11.90
CA LEU A 372 27.85 -0.92 -11.27
C LEU A 372 28.10 -0.64 -9.79
N ILE A 373 27.79 0.57 -9.34
CA ILE A 373 27.92 1.00 -7.94
C ILE A 373 26.52 1.22 -7.37
N ARG A 374 26.24 0.66 -6.20
CA ARG A 374 25.04 0.97 -5.42
C ARG A 374 25.42 1.81 -4.20
N TRP A 375 24.89 3.03 -4.12
CA TRP A 375 25.35 4.05 -3.19
C TRP A 375 24.20 4.93 -2.67
N LYS A 376 24.37 5.53 -1.49
CA LYS A 376 23.54 6.64 -1.00
C LYS A 376 24.45 7.78 -0.51
N TYR A 377 23.91 8.95 -0.20
CA TYR A 377 24.73 9.99 0.45
C TYR A 377 25.05 9.58 1.90
N THR A 378 26.20 9.99 2.42
CA THR A 378 26.54 9.83 3.85
C THR A 378 25.57 10.62 4.73
N ASP A 379 25.36 10.16 5.96
CA ASP A 379 24.27 10.68 6.81
C ASP A 379 24.51 12.13 7.30
N GLY A 380 25.75 12.63 7.21
CA GLY A 380 26.11 14.05 7.43
C GLY A 380 26.00 14.94 6.19
N TYR A 381 25.71 14.38 5.01
CA TYR A 381 25.54 15.16 3.78
C TYR A 381 24.10 15.67 3.66
N VAL A 382 23.90 16.96 3.94
CA VAL A 382 22.62 17.64 3.78
C VAL A 382 22.32 17.78 2.28
N GLN A 383 21.42 16.93 1.77
CA GLN A 383 20.82 17.15 0.45
C GLN A 383 19.87 18.34 0.50
N PRO A 384 19.74 19.14 -0.58
CA PRO A 384 18.60 20.02 -0.75
C PRO A 384 17.31 19.19 -0.63
N PRO A 385 16.31 19.62 0.16
CA PRO A 385 15.07 18.86 0.33
C PRO A 385 14.37 18.67 -1.02
N GLY A 386 13.83 17.46 -1.23
CA GLY A 386 13.15 17.13 -2.47
C GLY A 386 11.88 17.98 -2.65
N LYS A 387 11.62 18.47 -3.86
CA LYS A 387 10.38 19.22 -4.17
C LYS A 387 9.09 18.35 -4.12
N GLN A 388 9.19 17.09 -3.71
CA GLN A 388 8.13 16.07 -3.78
C GLN A 388 7.78 15.46 -2.41
N SER A 389 8.60 15.68 -1.38
CA SER A 389 8.43 15.15 -0.03
C SER A 389 7.92 16.24 0.93
N ASN A 390 7.12 15.86 1.92
CA ASN A 390 6.68 16.74 3.00
C ASN A 390 6.34 15.91 4.24
N VAL A 391 7.29 15.85 5.18
CA VAL A 391 7.18 15.04 6.39
C VAL A 391 5.99 15.44 7.27
N PHE A 392 5.60 16.72 7.30
CA PHE A 392 4.46 17.18 8.08
C PHE A 392 3.15 16.64 7.52
N ILE A 393 2.90 16.82 6.23
CA ILE A 393 1.66 16.32 5.61
C ILE A 393 1.57 14.80 5.78
N ALA A 394 2.66 14.06 5.53
CA ALA A 394 2.70 12.62 5.75
C ALA A 394 2.40 12.22 7.20
N ALA A 395 3.04 12.87 8.17
CA ALA A 395 2.85 12.59 9.59
C ALA A 395 1.40 12.88 10.02
N PHE A 396 0.87 14.07 9.71
CA PHE A 396 -0.51 14.46 9.99
C PHE A 396 -1.53 13.50 9.34
N THR A 397 -1.37 13.14 8.06
CA THR A 397 -2.27 12.18 7.40
C THR A 397 -2.32 10.85 8.15
N THR A 398 -1.16 10.31 8.56
CA THR A 398 -1.15 9.04 9.32
C THR A 398 -1.64 9.18 10.76
N ALA A 399 -1.41 10.34 11.40
CA ALA A 399 -1.87 10.64 12.75
C ALA A 399 -3.41 10.69 12.82
N HIS A 400 -4.05 11.46 11.92
CA HIS A 400 -5.51 11.52 11.86
C HIS A 400 -6.14 10.19 11.46
N ALA A 401 -5.52 9.40 10.57
CA ALA A 401 -5.98 8.05 10.26
C ALA A 401 -5.95 7.13 11.50
N ARG A 402 -4.86 7.18 12.30
CA ARG A 402 -4.78 6.45 13.57
C ARG A 402 -5.81 6.94 14.59
N LEU A 403 -6.02 8.25 14.72
CA LEU A 403 -7.03 8.81 15.63
C LEU A 403 -8.46 8.44 15.23
N LYS A 404 -8.77 8.39 13.92
CA LYS A 404 -10.05 7.91 13.41
C LYS A 404 -10.28 6.44 13.78
N LEU A 405 -9.29 5.57 13.60
CA LEU A 405 -9.34 4.18 14.09
C LEU A 405 -9.50 4.14 15.63
N TYR A 406 -8.71 4.92 16.36
CA TYR A 406 -8.73 5.01 17.83
C TYR A 406 -10.13 5.37 18.37
N SER A 407 -10.86 6.25 17.69
CA SER A 407 -12.24 6.60 18.07
C SER A 407 -13.24 5.44 18.04
N TYR A 408 -12.94 4.37 17.28
CA TYR A 408 -13.69 3.11 17.34
C TYR A 408 -13.15 2.19 18.44
N LEU A 409 -11.83 2.13 18.63
CA LEU A 409 -11.22 1.35 19.72
C LEU A 409 -11.69 1.81 21.11
N GLU A 410 -11.83 3.13 21.31
CA GLU A 410 -12.37 3.71 22.55
C GLU A 410 -13.82 3.30 22.83
N LYS A 411 -14.64 3.10 21.79
CA LYS A 411 -16.02 2.63 21.91
C LYS A 411 -16.12 1.12 22.10
N LEU A 412 -15.16 0.36 21.57
CA LEU A 412 -15.18 -1.11 21.58
C LEU A 412 -14.50 -1.70 22.82
N GLN A 413 -13.40 -1.11 23.30
CA GLN A 413 -12.63 -1.59 24.46
C GLN A 413 -12.27 -3.08 24.35
N ASP A 414 -12.69 -3.89 25.34
CA ASP A 414 -12.48 -5.34 25.44
C ASP A 414 -13.06 -6.13 24.25
N ARG A 415 -13.94 -5.53 23.46
CA ARG A 415 -14.57 -6.16 22.30
C ARG A 415 -13.66 -6.23 21.07
N VAL A 416 -12.52 -5.55 21.03
CA VAL A 416 -11.62 -5.60 19.86
C VAL A 416 -10.79 -6.89 19.86
N PHE A 417 -10.92 -7.71 18.82
CA PHE A 417 -10.10 -8.91 18.60
C PHE A 417 -8.85 -8.63 17.75
N TYR A 418 -8.94 -7.74 16.76
CA TYR A 418 -7.86 -7.52 15.81
C TYR A 418 -7.95 -6.14 15.15
N ILE A 419 -6.80 -5.59 14.78
CA ILE A 419 -6.67 -4.32 14.04
C ILE A 419 -5.57 -4.43 12.98
N ASP A 420 -5.79 -3.90 11.78
CA ASP A 420 -4.74 -3.62 10.81
C ASP A 420 -5.08 -2.38 9.97
N THR A 421 -4.33 -1.29 10.22
CA THR A 421 -4.29 -0.04 9.44
C THR A 421 -5.61 0.73 9.36
N ASP A 422 -6.57 0.21 8.60
CA ASP A 422 -7.89 0.75 8.29
C ASP A 422 -9.03 -0.27 8.54
N SER A 423 -8.70 -1.47 9.00
CA SER A 423 -9.63 -2.57 9.32
C SER A 423 -9.58 -2.96 10.80
N LEU A 424 -10.70 -3.46 11.33
CA LEU A 424 -10.81 -3.98 12.69
C LEU A 424 -11.83 -5.14 12.79
N ILE A 425 -11.57 -6.11 13.66
CA ILE A 425 -12.45 -7.23 13.97
C ILE A 425 -12.85 -7.12 15.44
N TYR A 426 -14.15 -7.26 15.73
CA TYR A 426 -14.70 -7.02 17.07
C TYR A 426 -15.87 -7.93 17.39
N LEU A 427 -16.12 -8.11 18.70
CA LEU A 427 -17.27 -8.82 19.24
C LEU A 427 -18.51 -7.91 19.25
N VAL A 428 -19.64 -8.43 18.77
CA VAL A 428 -20.97 -7.87 19.04
C VAL A 428 -21.61 -8.77 20.09
N LYS A 429 -21.85 -8.25 21.30
CA LYS A 429 -22.56 -8.99 22.36
C LYS A 429 -24.07 -8.93 22.09
N GLU A 430 -24.81 -9.90 22.61
CA GLU A 430 -26.27 -9.96 22.43
C GLU A 430 -26.94 -8.70 23.02
N GLY A 431 -27.78 -8.03 22.23
CA GLY A 431 -28.42 -6.76 22.59
C GLY A 431 -27.58 -5.49 22.35
N GLU A 432 -26.29 -5.59 22.03
CA GLU A 432 -25.48 -4.44 21.63
C GLU A 432 -25.71 -4.08 20.15
N LYS A 433 -25.73 -2.77 19.84
CA LYS A 433 -25.70 -2.32 18.44
C LYS A 433 -24.29 -2.48 17.86
N PRO A 434 -24.14 -3.00 16.62
CA PRO A 434 -22.87 -2.98 15.91
C PRO A 434 -22.44 -1.53 15.62
N LEU A 435 -21.18 -1.34 15.21
CA LEU A 435 -20.72 -0.04 14.72
C LEU A 435 -21.52 0.37 13.48
N GLU A 436 -21.82 1.66 13.38
CA GLU A 436 -22.53 2.23 12.24
C GLU A 436 -21.69 2.08 10.96
N LEU A 437 -22.33 1.48 9.95
CA LEU A 437 -21.78 1.32 8.61
C LEU A 437 -22.29 2.45 7.71
N GLY A 438 -21.54 2.76 6.66
CA GLY A 438 -21.93 3.77 5.69
C GLY A 438 -21.25 3.61 4.34
N ASN A 439 -21.82 4.27 3.35
CA ASN A 439 -21.38 4.24 1.95
C ASN A 439 -20.48 5.44 1.58
N TYR A 440 -20.12 6.28 2.55
CA TYR A 440 -19.44 7.54 2.33
C TYR A 440 -17.97 7.54 2.80
N LEU A 441 -17.27 8.65 2.54
CA LEU A 441 -15.84 8.77 2.78
C LEU A 441 -15.50 8.80 4.29
N GLY A 442 -14.82 7.77 4.77
CA GLY A 442 -14.42 7.64 6.17
C GLY A 442 -15.44 6.90 7.04
N ASP A 443 -16.48 6.32 6.44
CA ASP A 443 -17.38 5.38 7.11
C ASP A 443 -16.73 3.98 7.19
N LEU A 444 -17.30 3.12 8.03
CA LEU A 444 -16.98 1.69 8.04
C LEU A 444 -17.84 0.99 6.98
N THR A 445 -17.24 0.07 6.24
CA THR A 445 -17.92 -0.79 5.26
C THR A 445 -17.80 -2.24 5.72
N ASP A 446 -18.86 -3.03 5.51
CA ASP A 446 -18.82 -4.47 5.77
C ASP A 446 -18.03 -5.20 4.68
N GLU A 447 -17.04 -6.01 5.08
CA GLU A 447 -16.23 -6.85 4.18
C GLU A 447 -16.76 -8.30 4.05
N LEU A 448 -17.82 -8.68 4.77
CA LEU A 448 -18.33 -10.06 4.85
C LEU A 448 -19.63 -10.29 4.05
N ASP A 449 -20.13 -9.26 3.37
CA ASP A 449 -21.43 -9.21 2.68
C ASP A 449 -22.58 -9.78 3.53
N GLY A 450 -22.79 -9.20 4.72
CA GLY A 450 -23.83 -9.57 5.68
C GLY A 450 -23.60 -10.87 6.46
N ASP A 451 -22.44 -11.52 6.29
CA ASP A 451 -22.05 -12.69 7.11
C ASP A 451 -21.34 -12.23 8.40
N SER A 452 -21.19 -13.16 9.36
CA SER A 452 -20.47 -12.91 10.61
C SER A 452 -19.32 -13.91 10.77
N ILE A 453 -18.29 -13.56 11.53
CA ILE A 453 -17.24 -14.52 11.90
C ILE A 453 -17.78 -15.44 13.00
N GLN A 454 -17.60 -16.76 12.82
CA GLN A 454 -17.88 -17.75 13.85
C GLN A 454 -16.61 -18.11 14.63
N GLU A 455 -15.50 -18.30 13.94
CA GLU A 455 -14.21 -18.69 14.52
C GLU A 455 -13.13 -17.75 14.02
N PHE A 456 -12.25 -17.30 14.93
CA PHE A 456 -11.15 -16.39 14.64
C PHE A 456 -9.89 -16.84 15.38
N ALA A 457 -8.75 -16.83 14.69
CA ALA A 457 -7.44 -17.09 15.27
C ALA A 457 -6.40 -16.11 14.71
N ALA A 458 -5.55 -15.56 15.56
CA ALA A 458 -4.44 -14.71 15.16
C ALA A 458 -3.13 -15.19 15.79
N ALA A 459 -2.11 -15.41 14.96
CA ALA A 459 -0.76 -15.73 15.42
C ALA A 459 0.11 -14.47 15.58
N GLY A 460 -0.33 -13.33 15.03
CA GLY A 460 0.35 -12.05 15.20
C GLY A 460 -0.01 -11.02 14.11
N PRO A 461 0.73 -9.90 14.05
CA PRO A 461 0.50 -8.84 13.07
C PRO A 461 0.55 -9.35 11.63
N LYS A 462 -0.56 -9.18 10.91
CA LYS A 462 -0.79 -9.61 9.52
C LYS A 462 -0.75 -11.14 9.32
N SER A 463 -1.06 -11.89 10.38
CA SER A 463 -1.11 -13.36 10.40
C SER A 463 -2.32 -13.85 11.20
N TYR A 464 -3.45 -14.05 10.50
CA TYR A 464 -4.73 -14.48 11.10
C TYR A 464 -5.54 -15.38 10.15
N ALA A 465 -6.55 -16.06 10.70
CA ALA A 465 -7.53 -16.84 9.95
C ALA A 465 -8.92 -16.68 10.59
N TYR A 466 -9.98 -16.82 9.78
CA TYR A 466 -11.35 -16.86 10.26
C TYR A 466 -12.24 -17.79 9.43
N GLN A 467 -13.31 -18.29 10.04
CA GLN A 467 -14.43 -18.94 9.35
C GLN A 467 -15.69 -18.11 9.50
N THR A 468 -16.42 -17.87 8.41
CA THR A 468 -17.72 -17.20 8.46
C THR A 468 -18.86 -18.15 8.87
N ARG A 469 -19.89 -17.63 9.54
CA ARG A 469 -20.98 -18.40 10.15
C ARG A 469 -21.91 -19.01 9.10
N ASN A 470 -22.38 -18.19 8.15
CA ASN A 470 -23.44 -18.58 7.22
C ASN A 470 -22.85 -19.25 5.97
N LYS A 471 -21.85 -18.62 5.33
CA LYS A 471 -21.20 -19.14 4.11
C LYS A 471 -20.17 -20.25 4.41
N LYS A 472 -19.85 -20.51 5.68
CA LYS A 472 -18.78 -21.45 6.15
C LYS A 472 -17.42 -21.22 5.48
N LYS A 473 -17.19 -20.00 4.99
CA LYS A 473 -16.03 -19.63 4.20
C LYS A 473 -14.83 -19.46 5.13
N VAL A 474 -13.81 -20.30 4.95
CA VAL A 474 -12.52 -20.12 5.62
C VAL A 474 -11.71 -19.09 4.84
N VAL A 475 -11.19 -18.08 5.53
CA VAL A 475 -10.27 -17.08 5.00
C VAL A 475 -9.03 -17.06 5.88
N MET A 476 -7.89 -17.41 5.29
CA MET A 476 -6.58 -17.28 5.92
C MET A 476 -5.89 -16.03 5.37
N ARG A 477 -5.07 -15.36 6.18
CA ARG A 477 -4.21 -14.22 5.80
C ARG A 477 -2.89 -14.34 6.54
N VAL A 478 -1.83 -14.80 5.87
CA VAL A 478 -0.49 -14.91 6.47
C VAL A 478 0.52 -14.12 5.64
N LYS A 479 1.16 -13.14 6.27
CA LYS A 479 2.15 -12.28 5.61
C LYS A 479 3.38 -13.08 5.19
N GLY A 480 3.69 -13.07 3.89
CA GLY A 480 4.90 -13.66 3.34
C GLY A 480 4.76 -15.13 2.92
N ILE A 481 3.59 -15.76 3.09
CA ILE A 481 3.31 -17.12 2.64
C ILE A 481 2.30 -17.09 1.50
N THR A 482 2.61 -17.79 0.40
CA THR A 482 1.66 -18.00 -0.71
C THR A 482 0.69 -19.11 -0.33
N GLN A 483 -0.61 -18.83 -0.38
CA GLN A 483 -1.66 -19.81 -0.12
C GLN A 483 -1.90 -20.70 -1.34
N THR A 484 -1.45 -21.95 -1.27
CA THR A 484 -1.73 -23.01 -2.24
C THR A 484 -2.83 -23.94 -1.73
N ARG A 485 -3.38 -24.82 -2.58
CA ARG A 485 -4.41 -25.79 -2.19
C ARG A 485 -3.98 -26.67 -1.00
N GLU A 486 -2.75 -27.17 -1.02
CA GLU A 486 -2.17 -28.00 0.05
C GLU A 486 -2.13 -27.29 1.41
N PHE A 487 -1.96 -25.96 1.42
CA PHE A 487 -1.89 -25.14 2.63
C PHE A 487 -3.26 -24.88 3.29
N VAL A 488 -4.36 -25.17 2.58
CA VAL A 488 -5.74 -24.95 3.04
C VAL A 488 -6.45 -26.27 3.37
N SER A 489 -5.84 -27.41 3.04
CA SER A 489 -6.38 -28.76 3.24
C SER A 489 -5.82 -29.49 4.47
N VAL A 490 -5.37 -28.75 5.49
CA VAL A 490 -4.86 -29.27 6.77
C VAL A 490 -5.77 -28.82 7.92
#